data_AF-A0A5B0PCD6-F1
#
_entry.id   AF-A0A5B0PCD6-F1
#
_cell.length_a   1.000
_cell.length_b   1.000
_cell.length_c   1.000
_cell.angle_alpha   90.00
_cell.angle_beta   90.00
_cell.angle_gamma   90.00
#
_symmetry.space_group_name_H-M   'P 1'
#
loop_
_entity.id
_entity.type
_entity.pdbx_description
1 polymer ?
#
loop_
_entity_poly.entity_id
_entity_poly.type
_entity_poly.pdbx_seq_one_letter_code
_entity_poly.pdbx_strand_id
1 'polypeptide(L)'
;MGNLIYRWNLLPSDFFQQVQTFKQHNVTDMVEFHIRIFSLMSSQATWWERVVIPQLGFLTTNKKLIHFHRSIEALSNQDRKIFLHQIMKVSFERYKNAIRDQEIASVFQYFSTVNLEDMERLSCNINNKQKLEDFSGIIIMIFQIINFFQNHESKEHMGLLFAYSFLDYIDTYYQPIMIVLKKEMDEVEVFEQQLHIMGLFIKGLDNDIKKFNFDHQKEEIQELLKILKERESQRSSLGKWILVSTHKIIGYDPLRFLE
;
A
#
# COMPACT_ATOMS: atom_id res chain seq x y z
N MET A 1 -16.86 -0.83 22.98
CA MET A 1 -16.69 -1.92 23.98
C MET A 1 -15.60 -2.92 23.60
N GLY A 2 -15.53 -3.43 22.36
CA GLY A 2 -14.49 -4.39 21.95
C GLY A 2 -13.03 -3.93 22.18
N ASN A 3 -12.69 -2.68 21.85
CA ASN A 3 -11.30 -2.17 21.96
C ASN A 3 -10.75 -2.17 23.39
N LEU A 4 -11.61 -2.04 24.42
CA LEU A 4 -11.20 -2.12 25.81
C LEU A 4 -10.89 -3.57 26.22
N ILE A 5 -11.62 -4.54 25.69
CA ILE A 5 -11.42 -5.97 25.99
C ILE A 5 -10.07 -6.46 25.47
N TYR A 6 -9.64 -6.00 24.28
CA TYR A 6 -8.34 -6.36 23.71
C TYR A 6 -7.18 -5.67 24.41
N ARG A 7 -7.26 -4.35 24.57
CA ARG A 7 -6.16 -3.54 25.14
C ARG A 7 -5.77 -3.96 26.55
N TRP A 8 -6.72 -4.53 27.28
CA TRP A 8 -6.52 -5.00 28.65
C TRP A 8 -6.42 -6.54 28.76
N ASN A 9 -6.29 -7.27 27.64
CA ASN A 9 -6.25 -8.75 27.60
C ASN A 9 -7.37 -9.41 28.44
N LEU A 10 -8.56 -8.81 28.44
CA LEU A 10 -9.67 -9.25 29.31
C LEU A 10 -10.28 -10.57 28.83
N LEU A 11 -9.92 -11.05 27.64
CA LEU A 11 -10.29 -12.36 27.12
C LEU A 11 -9.06 -13.07 26.51
N PRO A 12 -8.96 -14.40 26.64
CA PRO A 12 -7.88 -15.18 26.03
C PRO A 12 -7.82 -15.01 24.50
N SER A 13 -6.63 -15.11 23.91
CA SER A 13 -6.43 -15.08 22.45
C SER A 13 -7.34 -16.04 21.71
N ASP A 14 -7.55 -17.22 22.28
CA ASP A 14 -8.29 -18.33 21.67
C ASP A 14 -9.79 -18.05 21.59
N PHE A 15 -10.30 -17.16 22.45
CA PHE A 15 -11.68 -16.69 22.38
C PHE A 15 -11.93 -15.91 21.08
N PHE A 16 -10.96 -15.12 20.62
CA PHE A 16 -11.11 -14.34 19.39
C PHE A 16 -11.19 -15.21 18.14
N GLN A 17 -10.57 -16.38 18.14
CA GLN A 17 -10.66 -17.35 17.04
C GLN A 17 -12.07 -17.93 16.88
N GLN A 18 -12.87 -17.93 17.94
CA GLN A 18 -14.24 -18.48 17.94
C GLN A 18 -15.31 -17.46 17.53
N VAL A 19 -15.00 -16.15 17.62
CA VAL A 19 -15.96 -15.09 17.30
C VAL A 19 -16.06 -14.93 15.78
N GLN A 20 -17.26 -15.12 15.25
CA GLN A 20 -17.50 -15.04 13.80
C GLN A 20 -17.04 -13.71 13.18
N THR A 21 -17.24 -12.59 13.87
CA THR A 21 -16.84 -11.26 13.39
C THR A 21 -15.32 -11.10 13.16
N PHE A 22 -14.48 -11.97 13.72
CA PHE A 22 -13.03 -11.98 13.51
C PHE A 22 -12.55 -13.04 12.51
N LYS A 23 -13.47 -13.80 11.90
CA LYS A 23 -13.11 -14.72 10.81
C LYS A 23 -12.82 -13.95 9.54
N GLN A 24 -11.78 -14.39 8.81
CA GLN A 24 -11.27 -13.76 7.59
C GLN A 24 -12.36 -13.32 6.60
N HIS A 25 -13.27 -14.21 6.19
CA HIS A 25 -14.36 -13.87 5.27
C HIS A 25 -15.27 -12.74 5.78
N ASN A 26 -15.65 -12.77 7.05
CA ASN A 26 -16.52 -11.72 7.62
C ASN A 26 -15.79 -10.38 7.70
N VAL A 27 -14.49 -10.38 8.03
CA VAL A 27 -13.68 -9.15 8.02
C VAL A 27 -13.56 -8.59 6.61
N THR A 28 -13.31 -9.45 5.60
CA THR A 28 -13.32 -9.04 4.19
C THR A 28 -14.66 -8.43 3.81
N ASP A 29 -15.78 -9.12 4.05
CA ASP A 29 -17.11 -8.68 3.61
C ASP A 29 -17.48 -7.31 4.22
N MET A 30 -17.15 -7.10 5.50
CA MET A 30 -17.40 -5.82 6.17
C MET A 30 -16.58 -4.68 5.57
N VAL A 31 -15.30 -4.90 5.27
CA VAL A 31 -14.42 -3.87 4.70
C VAL A 31 -14.76 -3.63 3.23
N GLU A 32 -15.08 -4.67 2.46
CA GLU A 32 -15.57 -4.57 1.08
C GLU A 32 -16.84 -3.73 1.00
N PHE A 33 -17.81 -4.02 1.88
CA PHE A 33 -19.03 -3.22 1.98
C PHE A 33 -18.71 -1.76 2.30
N HIS A 34 -17.78 -1.51 3.23
CA HIS A 34 -17.36 -0.15 3.57
C HIS A 34 -16.76 0.57 2.35
N ILE A 35 -15.85 -0.05 1.60
CA ILE A 35 -15.23 0.54 0.39
C ILE A 35 -16.29 0.95 -0.62
N ARG A 36 -17.28 0.09 -0.85
CA ARG A 36 -18.37 0.33 -1.80
C ARG A 36 -19.23 1.53 -1.40
N ILE A 37 -19.57 1.68 -0.13
CA ILE A 37 -20.43 2.76 0.36
C ILE A 37 -19.65 4.08 0.56
N PHE A 38 -18.42 4.02 1.06
CA PHE A 38 -17.66 5.19 1.48
C PHE A 38 -17.46 6.22 0.35
N SER A 39 -17.20 5.73 -0.85
CA SER A 39 -17.09 6.51 -2.08
C SER A 39 -18.36 7.27 -2.52
N LEU A 40 -19.54 6.90 -2.02
CA LEU A 40 -20.82 7.57 -2.36
C LEU A 40 -21.13 8.76 -1.43
N MET A 41 -20.56 8.79 -0.23
CA MET A 41 -21.02 9.67 0.85
C MET A 41 -20.26 11.00 1.01
N SER A 42 -19.29 11.31 0.14
CA SER A 42 -18.38 12.44 0.36
C SER A 42 -18.34 13.41 -0.82
N SER A 43 -19.14 14.49 -0.76
CA SER A 43 -19.15 15.55 -1.78
C SER A 43 -18.14 16.70 -1.51
N GLN A 44 -17.68 16.89 -0.26
CA GLN A 44 -16.83 18.04 0.13
C GLN A 44 -15.40 17.71 0.60
N ALA A 45 -14.99 16.43 0.63
CA ALA A 45 -13.66 16.02 1.09
C ALA A 45 -12.58 16.08 -0.01
N THR A 46 -11.30 16.14 0.35
CA THR A 46 -10.19 16.00 -0.61
C THR A 46 -10.19 14.60 -1.24
N TRP A 47 -9.45 14.39 -2.33
CA TRP A 47 -9.56 13.14 -3.08
C TRP A 47 -9.10 11.91 -2.27
N TRP A 48 -8.03 12.03 -1.47
CA TRP A 48 -7.53 10.94 -0.61
C TRP A 48 -8.49 10.64 0.55
N GLU A 49 -9.28 11.62 0.99
CA GLU A 49 -10.30 11.42 2.01
C GLU A 49 -11.48 10.57 1.54
N ARG A 50 -11.57 10.27 0.24
CA ARG A 50 -12.63 9.47 -0.41
C ARG A 50 -12.16 8.06 -0.78
N VAL A 51 -10.92 7.72 -0.49
CA VAL A 51 -10.28 6.47 -0.93
C VAL A 51 -9.90 5.64 0.29
N VAL A 52 -10.23 4.36 0.24
CA VAL A 52 -9.68 3.36 1.15
C VAL A 52 -8.45 2.75 0.49
N ILE A 53 -7.27 3.05 1.03
CA ILE A 53 -6.00 2.53 0.52
C ILE A 53 -5.85 1.08 0.96
N PRO A 54 -5.72 0.11 0.03
CA PRO A 54 -5.67 -1.31 0.36
C PRO A 54 -4.28 -1.72 0.84
N GLN A 55 -3.83 -1.11 1.94
CA GLN A 55 -2.54 -1.36 2.57
C GLN A 55 -2.73 -1.55 4.07
N LEU A 56 -2.09 -2.58 4.65
CA LEU A 56 -2.39 -3.00 6.03
C LEU A 56 -2.17 -1.90 7.07
N GLY A 57 -1.10 -1.12 6.95
CA GLY A 57 -0.88 0.04 7.81
C GLY A 57 -2.06 1.00 7.78
N PHE A 58 -2.47 1.44 6.60
CA PHE A 58 -3.65 2.30 6.44
C PHE A 58 -4.92 1.67 7.00
N LEU A 59 -5.18 0.40 6.70
CA LEU A 59 -6.40 -0.29 7.14
C LEU A 59 -6.48 -0.53 8.66
N THR A 60 -5.35 -0.47 9.36
CA THR A 60 -5.25 -0.72 10.81
C THR A 60 -4.94 0.53 11.62
N THR A 61 -4.58 1.64 10.99
CA THR A 61 -4.35 2.92 11.67
C THR A 61 -5.44 3.94 11.34
N ASN A 62 -5.97 3.96 10.11
CA ASN A 62 -6.87 5.04 9.67
C ASN A 62 -8.11 5.20 10.56
N LYS A 63 -8.29 6.37 11.19
CA LYS A 63 -9.42 6.66 12.09
C LYS A 63 -10.80 6.37 11.49
N LYS A 64 -10.97 6.50 10.17
CA LYS A 64 -12.25 6.19 9.49
C LYS A 64 -12.56 4.69 9.47
N LEU A 65 -11.53 3.86 9.65
CA LEU A 65 -11.57 2.41 9.67
C LEU A 65 -11.38 1.85 11.09
N ILE A 66 -11.46 2.70 12.14
CA ILE A 66 -11.22 2.31 13.55
C ILE A 66 -12.06 1.12 14.03
N HIS A 67 -13.22 0.92 13.41
CA HIS A 67 -14.11 -0.20 13.70
C HIS A 67 -13.60 -1.54 13.18
N PHE A 68 -12.68 -1.54 12.20
CA PHE A 68 -12.10 -2.72 11.59
C PHE A 68 -10.70 -3.07 12.12
N HIS A 69 -9.98 -2.11 12.72
CA HIS A 69 -8.57 -2.29 13.14
C HIS A 69 -8.36 -3.60 13.90
N ARG A 70 -9.12 -3.79 14.98
CA ARG A 70 -9.02 -4.99 15.82
C ARG A 70 -9.31 -6.27 15.03
N SER A 71 -10.33 -6.25 14.17
CA SER A 71 -10.73 -7.43 13.41
C SER A 71 -9.65 -7.83 12.41
N ILE A 72 -9.00 -6.85 11.78
CA ILE A 72 -7.88 -7.06 10.85
C ILE A 72 -6.63 -7.52 11.61
N GLU A 73 -6.34 -6.91 12.75
CA GLU A 73 -5.22 -7.30 13.63
C GLU A 73 -5.41 -8.69 14.25
N ALA A 74 -6.64 -9.16 14.45
CA ALA A 74 -6.91 -10.50 14.95
C ALA A 74 -6.67 -11.61 13.91
N LEU A 75 -6.58 -11.26 12.62
CA LEU A 75 -6.32 -12.25 11.56
C LEU A 75 -4.91 -12.82 11.67
N SER A 76 -4.77 -14.12 11.36
CA SER A 76 -3.47 -14.77 11.20
C SER A 76 -2.70 -14.17 10.01
N ASN A 77 -1.39 -14.38 9.92
CA ASN A 77 -0.60 -13.87 8.78
C ASN A 77 -1.12 -14.40 7.43
N GLN A 78 -1.55 -15.66 7.37
CA GLN A 78 -2.14 -16.23 6.16
C GLN A 78 -3.50 -15.62 5.83
N ASP A 79 -4.35 -15.40 6.84
CA ASP A 79 -5.64 -14.76 6.64
C ASP A 79 -5.50 -13.29 6.25
N ARG A 80 -4.51 -12.56 6.80
CA ARG A 80 -4.21 -11.17 6.42
C ARG A 80 -3.74 -11.07 4.97
N LYS A 81 -2.94 -12.03 4.51
CA LYS A 81 -2.52 -12.13 3.10
C LYS A 81 -3.75 -12.28 2.18
N ILE A 82 -4.64 -13.23 2.48
CA ILE A 82 -5.87 -13.48 1.71
C ILE A 82 -6.78 -12.26 1.74
N PHE A 83 -7.01 -11.71 2.92
CA PHE A 83 -7.80 -10.49 3.14
C PHE A 83 -7.26 -9.33 2.30
N LEU A 84 -5.96 -9.02 2.40
CA LEU A 84 -5.39 -7.88 1.70
C LEU A 84 -5.46 -8.04 0.18
N HIS A 85 -5.23 -9.26 -0.32
CA HIS A 85 -5.41 -9.58 -1.74
C HIS A 85 -6.83 -9.30 -2.22
N GLN A 86 -7.84 -9.72 -1.46
CA GLN A 86 -9.25 -9.44 -1.78
C GLN A 86 -9.57 -7.94 -1.72
N ILE A 87 -9.11 -7.24 -0.69
CA ILE A 87 -9.33 -5.81 -0.53
C ILE A 87 -8.66 -5.00 -1.66
N MET A 88 -7.47 -5.37 -2.11
CA MET A 88 -6.85 -4.74 -3.29
C MET A 88 -7.70 -4.88 -4.54
N LYS A 89 -8.26 -6.07 -4.81
CA LYS A 89 -9.15 -6.30 -5.97
C LYS A 89 -10.42 -5.45 -5.88
N VAL A 90 -11.06 -5.44 -4.73
CA VAL A 90 -12.28 -4.63 -4.48
C VAL A 90 -11.99 -3.14 -4.66
N SER A 91 -10.90 -2.64 -4.05
CA SER A 91 -10.50 -1.24 -4.20
C SER A 91 -10.19 -0.90 -5.65
N PHE A 92 -9.46 -1.75 -6.37
CA PHE A 92 -9.15 -1.51 -7.78
C PHE A 92 -10.42 -1.43 -8.61
N GLU A 93 -11.32 -2.41 -8.53
CA GLU A 93 -12.60 -2.39 -9.25
C GLU A 93 -13.42 -1.14 -8.93
N ARG A 94 -13.35 -0.66 -7.68
CA ARG A 94 -14.08 0.54 -7.28
C ARG A 94 -13.49 1.82 -7.87
N TYR A 95 -12.16 1.91 -7.95
CA TYR A 95 -11.46 3.17 -8.26
C TYR A 95 -10.73 3.18 -9.61
N LYS A 96 -10.79 2.10 -10.41
CA LYS A 96 -10.07 1.98 -11.69
C LYS A 96 -10.30 3.12 -12.67
N ASN A 97 -11.52 3.67 -12.71
CA ASN A 97 -11.86 4.80 -13.59
C ASN A 97 -11.17 6.12 -13.20
N ALA A 98 -10.56 6.19 -12.01
CA ALA A 98 -9.79 7.34 -11.56
C ALA A 98 -8.28 7.21 -11.90
N ILE A 99 -7.85 6.08 -12.46
CA ILE A 99 -6.53 5.88 -13.07
C ILE A 99 -6.62 6.40 -14.50
N ARG A 100 -5.77 7.35 -14.89
CA ARG A 100 -5.89 8.00 -16.22
C ARG A 100 -5.04 7.29 -17.25
N ASP A 101 -3.87 6.82 -16.83
CA ASP A 101 -3.03 5.93 -17.63
C ASP A 101 -3.76 4.59 -17.84
N GLN A 102 -4.16 4.33 -19.09
CA GLN A 102 -4.92 3.13 -19.45
C GLN A 102 -4.02 1.89 -19.51
N GLU A 103 -2.74 2.07 -19.81
CA GLU A 103 -1.78 0.96 -19.83
C GLU A 103 -1.61 0.44 -18.42
N ILE A 104 -1.34 1.31 -17.44
CA ILE A 104 -1.21 0.87 -16.04
C ILE A 104 -2.54 0.34 -15.47
N ALA A 105 -3.68 0.91 -15.87
CA ALA A 105 -4.98 0.38 -15.48
C ALA A 105 -5.19 -1.06 -15.98
N SER A 106 -4.73 -1.37 -17.20
CA SER A 106 -4.80 -2.74 -17.75
C SER A 106 -3.89 -3.72 -16.99
N VAL A 107 -2.72 -3.27 -16.54
CA VAL A 107 -1.79 -4.07 -15.72
C VAL A 107 -2.43 -4.43 -14.38
N PHE A 108 -3.09 -3.48 -13.71
CA PHE A 108 -3.84 -3.76 -12.48
C PHE A 108 -5.09 -4.61 -12.71
N GLN A 109 -5.74 -4.49 -13.88
CA GLN A 109 -6.84 -5.38 -14.26
C GLN A 109 -6.35 -6.82 -14.40
N TYR A 110 -5.17 -7.05 -14.98
CA TYR A 110 -4.53 -8.36 -15.03
C TYR A 110 -4.19 -8.86 -13.62
N PHE A 111 -3.63 -8.03 -12.73
CA PHE A 111 -3.44 -8.42 -11.33
C PHE A 111 -4.76 -8.90 -10.67
N SER A 112 -5.88 -8.25 -10.99
CA SER A 112 -7.18 -8.64 -10.43
C SER A 112 -7.66 -10.03 -10.88
N THR A 113 -7.08 -10.61 -11.94
CA THR A 113 -7.34 -11.99 -12.37
C THR A 113 -6.36 -13.00 -11.80
N VAL A 114 -5.17 -12.56 -11.36
CA VAL A 114 -4.16 -13.43 -10.73
C VAL A 114 -4.75 -14.05 -9.46
N ASN A 115 -4.59 -15.38 -9.32
CA ASN A 115 -4.99 -16.10 -8.11
C ASN A 115 -3.78 -16.24 -7.16
N LEU A 116 -4.07 -16.49 -5.88
CA LEU A 116 -3.02 -16.61 -4.87
C LEU A 116 -2.15 -17.85 -5.06
N GLU A 117 -2.72 -18.92 -5.63
CA GLU A 117 -2.04 -20.19 -5.86
C GLU A 117 -0.91 -20.04 -6.89
N ASP A 118 -1.13 -19.28 -7.97
CA ASP A 118 -0.13 -19.00 -8.99
C ASP A 118 1.01 -18.15 -8.41
N MET A 119 0.70 -17.17 -7.56
CA MET A 119 1.71 -16.40 -6.84
C MET A 119 2.50 -17.29 -5.86
N GLU A 120 1.86 -18.25 -5.20
CA GLU A 120 2.52 -19.21 -4.30
C GLU A 120 3.41 -20.18 -5.07
N ARG A 121 2.93 -20.72 -6.19
CA ARG A 121 3.73 -21.57 -7.09
C ARG A 121 4.93 -20.83 -7.64
N LEU A 122 4.76 -19.59 -8.12
CA LEU A 122 5.86 -18.74 -8.57
C LEU A 122 6.90 -18.55 -7.45
N SER A 123 6.45 -18.17 -6.25
CA SER A 123 7.35 -17.96 -5.11
C SER A 123 8.12 -19.23 -4.72
N CYS A 124 7.44 -20.39 -4.73
CA CYS A 124 8.06 -21.70 -4.51
C CYS A 124 9.06 -22.07 -5.61
N ASN A 125 8.72 -21.86 -6.88
CA ASN A 125 9.60 -22.16 -8.01
C ASN A 125 10.89 -21.33 -7.95
N ILE A 126 10.78 -20.05 -7.58
CA ILE A 126 11.94 -19.18 -7.36
C ILE A 126 12.85 -19.73 -6.26
N ASN A 127 12.29 -20.08 -5.09
CA ASN A 127 13.07 -20.63 -3.98
C ASN A 127 13.77 -21.94 -4.38
N ASN A 128 13.12 -22.74 -5.20
CA ASN A 128 13.64 -24.03 -5.68
C ASN A 128 14.50 -23.91 -6.96
N LYS A 129 14.79 -22.68 -7.44
CA LYS A 129 15.56 -22.40 -8.67
C LYS A 129 15.03 -23.14 -9.90
N GLN A 130 13.71 -23.27 -10.00
CA GLN A 130 13.02 -23.90 -11.13
C GLN A 130 12.77 -22.91 -12.25
N LYS A 131 12.38 -23.42 -13.43
CA LYS A 131 11.99 -22.59 -14.57
C LYS A 131 10.76 -21.74 -14.24
N LEU A 132 10.76 -20.51 -14.77
CA LEU A 132 9.72 -19.49 -14.52
C LEU A 132 8.90 -19.14 -15.77
N GLU A 133 9.07 -19.89 -16.86
CA GLU A 133 8.44 -19.64 -18.18
C GLU A 133 6.90 -19.49 -18.06
N ASP A 134 6.27 -20.36 -17.27
CA ASP A 134 4.82 -20.38 -17.02
C ASP A 134 4.30 -19.16 -16.25
N PHE A 135 5.19 -18.41 -15.60
CA PHE A 135 4.85 -17.24 -14.77
C PHE A 135 5.33 -15.92 -15.37
N SER A 136 5.79 -15.94 -16.63
CA SER A 136 6.26 -14.76 -17.35
C SER A 136 5.27 -13.60 -17.30
N GLY A 137 3.95 -13.86 -17.43
CA GLY A 137 2.92 -12.83 -17.33
C GLY A 137 2.89 -12.12 -15.97
N ILE A 138 2.98 -12.87 -14.86
CA ILE A 138 3.01 -12.29 -13.51
C ILE A 138 4.28 -11.48 -13.30
N ILE A 139 5.43 -11.99 -13.73
CA ILE A 139 6.73 -11.31 -13.61
C ILE A 139 6.72 -9.99 -14.40
N ILE A 140 6.26 -10.02 -15.66
CA ILE A 140 6.15 -8.83 -16.51
C ILE A 140 5.22 -7.80 -15.88
N MET A 141 4.08 -8.23 -15.36
CA MET A 141 3.13 -7.35 -14.67
C MET A 141 3.79 -6.64 -13.47
N ILE A 142 4.54 -7.37 -12.63
CA ILE A 142 5.21 -6.76 -11.48
C ILE A 142 6.28 -5.76 -11.94
N PHE A 143 7.07 -6.09 -12.97
CA PHE A 143 8.04 -5.16 -13.56
C PHE A 143 7.38 -3.90 -14.11
N GLN A 144 6.23 -4.01 -14.78
CA GLN A 144 5.49 -2.86 -15.28
C GLN A 144 5.02 -1.97 -14.13
N ILE A 145 4.56 -2.55 -13.01
CA ILE A 145 4.16 -1.80 -11.82
C ILE A 145 5.36 -1.14 -11.15
N ILE A 146 6.51 -1.81 -11.05
CA ILE A 146 7.76 -1.21 -10.55
C ILE A 146 8.16 -0.03 -11.41
N ASN A 147 8.25 -0.21 -12.73
CA ASN A 147 8.66 0.85 -13.65
C ASN A 147 7.71 2.05 -13.56
N PHE A 148 6.40 1.81 -13.54
CA PHE A 148 5.41 2.86 -13.32
C PHE A 148 5.63 3.55 -11.97
N PHE A 149 5.80 2.79 -10.88
CA PHE A 149 6.04 3.36 -9.55
C PHE A 149 7.25 4.30 -9.57
N GLN A 150 8.38 3.87 -10.14
CA GLN A 150 9.62 4.65 -10.20
C GLN A 150 9.54 5.87 -11.13
N ASN A 151 8.77 5.79 -12.22
CA ASN A 151 8.80 6.77 -13.31
C ASN A 151 7.47 7.49 -13.59
N HIS A 152 6.48 7.35 -12.71
CA HIS A 152 5.13 7.89 -12.94
C HIS A 152 5.11 9.39 -13.25
N GLU A 153 4.13 9.80 -14.04
CA GLU A 153 3.83 11.21 -14.24
C GLU A 153 3.01 11.79 -13.08
N SER A 154 3.17 13.10 -12.88
CA SER A 154 2.58 13.88 -11.79
C SER A 154 1.05 13.99 -11.76
N LYS A 155 0.31 13.20 -12.54
CA LYS A 155 -1.16 13.22 -12.61
C LYS A 155 -1.81 11.91 -12.15
N GLU A 156 -1.03 10.84 -11.92
CA GLU A 156 -1.52 9.48 -11.66
C GLU A 156 -1.61 9.09 -10.18
N HIS A 157 -2.28 9.90 -9.35
CA HIS A 157 -2.33 9.64 -7.89
C HIS A 157 -2.92 8.27 -7.52
N MET A 158 -4.00 7.87 -8.20
CA MET A 158 -4.64 6.59 -7.93
C MET A 158 -3.76 5.43 -8.38
N GLY A 159 -3.20 5.51 -9.59
CA GLY A 159 -2.26 4.51 -10.08
C GLY A 159 -1.07 4.34 -9.14
N LEU A 160 -0.52 5.44 -8.62
CA LEU A 160 0.61 5.43 -7.70
C LEU A 160 0.29 4.75 -6.35
N LEU A 161 -0.89 5.02 -5.77
CA LEU A 161 -1.33 4.36 -4.55
C LEU A 161 -1.54 2.86 -4.74
N PHE A 162 -2.12 2.45 -5.87
CA PHE A 162 -2.28 1.03 -6.20
C PHE A 162 -0.93 0.35 -6.44
N ALA A 163 -0.02 1.01 -7.16
CA ALA A 163 1.32 0.52 -7.40
C ALA A 163 2.03 0.28 -6.07
N TYR A 164 2.04 1.27 -5.17
CA TYR A 164 2.61 1.10 -3.85
C TYR A 164 1.96 -0.03 -3.06
N SER A 165 0.63 -0.06 -2.97
CA SER A 165 -0.08 -1.07 -2.16
C SER A 165 0.21 -2.49 -2.65
N PHE A 166 0.31 -2.66 -3.97
CA PHE A 166 0.67 -3.92 -4.59
C PHE A 166 2.13 -4.32 -4.33
N LEU A 167 3.06 -3.37 -4.47
CA LEU A 167 4.48 -3.63 -4.23
C LEU A 167 4.76 -3.93 -2.75
N ASP A 168 4.13 -3.19 -1.82
CA ASP A 168 4.17 -3.44 -0.38
C ASP A 168 3.61 -4.82 -0.04
N TYR A 169 2.53 -5.25 -0.71
CA TYR A 169 1.98 -6.59 -0.55
C TYR A 169 2.93 -7.69 -1.03
N ILE A 170 3.54 -7.54 -2.20
CA ILE A 170 4.51 -8.52 -2.72
C ILE A 170 5.76 -8.55 -1.85
N ASP A 171 6.31 -7.39 -1.48
CA ASP A 171 7.45 -7.34 -0.58
C ASP A 171 7.07 -8.04 0.73
N THR A 172 5.93 -7.73 1.36
CA THR A 172 5.54 -8.35 2.63
C THR A 172 5.32 -9.87 2.55
N TYR A 173 4.58 -10.37 1.55
CA TYR A 173 4.08 -11.77 1.55
C TYR A 173 4.76 -12.69 0.53
N TYR A 174 5.47 -12.13 -0.43
CA TYR A 174 6.11 -12.86 -1.52
C TYR A 174 7.57 -12.39 -1.73
N GLN A 175 8.29 -12.18 -0.61
CA GLN A 175 9.70 -11.80 -0.56
C GLN A 175 10.59 -12.50 -1.61
N PRO A 176 10.50 -13.82 -1.86
CA PRO A 176 11.31 -14.47 -2.90
C PRO A 176 11.16 -13.84 -4.29
N ILE A 177 9.93 -13.45 -4.66
CA ILE A 177 9.65 -12.77 -5.92
C ILE A 177 10.35 -11.41 -5.94
N MET A 178 10.15 -10.61 -4.90
CA MET A 178 10.73 -9.27 -4.82
C MET A 178 12.26 -9.29 -4.83
N ILE A 179 12.90 -10.25 -4.14
CA ILE A 179 14.35 -10.41 -4.12
C ILE A 179 14.91 -10.69 -5.52
N VAL A 180 14.25 -11.54 -6.31
CA VAL A 180 14.68 -11.82 -7.68
C VAL A 180 14.52 -10.59 -8.55
N LEU A 181 13.38 -9.90 -8.46
CA LEU A 181 13.13 -8.70 -9.26
C LEU A 181 14.12 -7.58 -8.93
N LYS A 182 14.43 -7.35 -7.65
CA LYS A 182 15.41 -6.36 -7.21
C LYS A 182 16.80 -6.63 -7.79
N LYS A 183 17.23 -7.90 -7.92
CA LYS A 183 18.55 -8.22 -8.50
C LYS A 183 18.70 -7.77 -9.96
N GLU A 184 17.59 -7.65 -10.69
CA GLU A 184 17.57 -7.21 -12.08
C GLU A 184 17.42 -5.69 -12.23
N MET A 185 17.33 -4.93 -11.12
CA MET A 185 17.20 -3.48 -11.16
C MET A 185 18.56 -2.79 -11.05
N ASP A 186 18.78 -1.78 -11.89
CA ASP A 186 20.00 -0.95 -11.82
C ASP A 186 20.01 -0.03 -10.58
N GLU A 187 18.84 0.44 -10.11
CA GLU A 187 18.70 1.41 -9.01
C GLU A 187 17.89 0.86 -7.82
N VAL A 188 18.26 -0.31 -7.28
CA VAL A 188 17.55 -0.96 -6.15
C VAL A 188 17.43 -0.05 -4.94
N GLU A 189 18.51 0.64 -4.55
CA GLU A 189 18.50 1.52 -3.38
C GLU A 189 17.48 2.66 -3.51
N VAL A 190 17.34 3.20 -4.72
CA VAL A 190 16.34 4.24 -5.02
C VAL A 190 14.93 3.68 -4.88
N PHE A 191 14.68 2.49 -5.44
CA PHE A 191 13.39 1.81 -5.33
C PHE A 191 12.99 1.56 -3.86
N GLU A 192 13.91 1.07 -3.05
CA GLU A 192 13.66 0.80 -1.63
C GLU A 192 13.37 2.09 -0.85
N GLN A 193 14.08 3.17 -1.16
CA GLN A 193 13.81 4.49 -0.58
C GLN A 193 12.42 5.01 -0.99
N GLN A 194 12.01 4.83 -2.25
CA GLN A 194 10.67 5.22 -2.72
C GLN A 194 9.56 4.47 -1.98
N LEU A 195 9.69 3.14 -1.84
CA LEU A 195 8.75 2.34 -1.06
C LEU A 195 8.68 2.80 0.40
N HIS A 196 9.82 2.98 1.05
CA HIS A 196 9.89 3.43 2.42
C HIS A 196 9.20 4.78 2.62
N ILE A 197 9.52 5.75 1.77
CA ILE A 197 8.96 7.10 1.80
C ILE A 197 7.44 7.07 1.58
N MET A 198 6.93 6.30 0.62
CA MET A 198 5.50 6.17 0.39
C MET A 198 4.77 5.54 1.58
N GLY A 199 5.40 4.55 2.24
CA GLY A 199 4.88 3.97 3.47
C GLY A 199 4.77 4.97 4.62
N LEU A 200 5.75 5.86 4.76
CA LEU A 200 5.67 6.97 5.70
C LEU A 200 4.52 7.93 5.34
N PHE A 201 4.35 8.27 4.06
CA PHE A 201 3.23 9.13 3.63
C PHE A 201 1.86 8.52 3.87
N ILE A 202 1.69 7.22 3.67
CA ILE A 202 0.40 6.56 3.87
C ILE A 202 0.05 6.46 5.36
N LYS A 203 1.02 6.17 6.23
CA LYS A 203 0.88 6.34 7.68
C LYS A 203 0.57 7.80 8.04
N GLY A 204 1.17 8.72 7.27
CA GLY A 204 0.91 10.15 7.17
C GLY A 204 -0.57 10.56 7.15
N LEU A 205 -1.34 9.92 6.28
CA LEU A 205 -2.69 10.37 5.92
C LEU A 205 -3.75 10.18 7.03
N ASP A 206 -3.40 9.47 8.11
CA ASP A 206 -4.32 9.11 9.21
C ASP A 206 -4.34 10.13 10.37
N ASN A 207 -3.19 10.65 10.78
CA ASN A 207 -3.20 11.77 11.71
C ASN A 207 -3.61 12.98 10.88
N ASP A 208 -4.84 13.50 11.08
CA ASP A 208 -5.30 14.85 10.69
C ASP A 208 -4.10 15.65 10.20
N ILE A 209 -3.94 15.97 8.92
CA ILE A 209 -2.71 16.61 8.40
C ILE A 209 -2.34 17.88 9.22
N LYS A 210 -3.32 18.44 9.96
CA LYS A 210 -3.19 19.53 10.95
C LYS A 210 -2.68 19.15 12.35
N LYS A 211 -2.83 17.89 12.78
CA LYS A 211 -2.32 17.28 14.03
C LYS A 211 -1.34 16.12 13.78
N PHE A 212 -0.92 15.88 12.53
CA PHE A 212 0.28 15.11 12.26
C PHE A 212 1.36 15.76 13.13
N ASN A 213 1.76 15.08 14.21
CA ASN A 213 2.83 15.59 15.04
C ASN A 213 4.08 15.36 14.21
N PHE A 214 4.31 16.33 13.31
CA PHE A 214 5.47 16.38 12.48
C PHE A 214 6.65 16.15 13.43
N ASP A 215 6.78 16.80 14.58
CA ASP A 215 7.99 16.75 15.40
C ASP A 215 8.68 15.38 15.68
N HIS A 216 8.01 14.22 15.68
CA HIS A 216 8.70 12.91 15.78
C HIS A 216 8.98 12.20 14.44
N GLN A 217 8.10 12.32 13.43
CA GLN A 217 8.33 11.73 12.08
C GLN A 217 8.83 12.74 11.05
N LYS A 218 8.81 14.03 11.39
CA LYS A 218 9.43 15.16 10.74
C LYS A 218 10.92 15.10 10.91
N GLU A 219 11.45 14.59 12.02
CA GLU A 219 12.90 14.34 12.08
C GLU A 219 13.28 13.28 11.05
N GLU A 220 12.63 12.11 10.98
CA GLU A 220 12.91 11.11 9.94
C GLU A 220 12.63 11.61 8.52
N ILE A 221 11.48 12.24 8.27
CA ILE A 221 11.12 12.76 6.95
C ILE A 221 11.98 13.98 6.58
N GLN A 222 12.29 14.90 7.49
CA GLN A 222 13.20 16.02 7.23
C GLN A 222 14.63 15.55 7.11
N GLU A 223 15.08 14.55 7.86
CA GLU A 223 16.42 13.98 7.75
C GLU A 223 16.56 13.26 6.42
N LEU A 224 15.56 12.47 6.00
CA LEU A 224 15.49 11.92 4.66
C LEU A 224 15.45 13.03 3.59
N LEU A 225 14.56 14.01 3.72
CA LEU A 225 14.45 15.14 2.78
C LEU A 225 15.71 16.01 2.77
N LYS A 226 16.43 16.14 3.88
CA LYS A 226 17.68 16.91 4.02
C LYS A 226 18.85 16.14 3.42
N ILE A 227 18.98 14.84 3.70
CA ILE A 227 19.92 13.93 3.04
C ILE A 227 19.70 13.97 1.52
N LEU A 228 18.44 14.01 1.09
CA LEU A 228 18.07 14.08 -0.31
C LEU A 228 18.32 15.47 -0.91
N LYS A 229 18.10 16.56 -0.18
CA LYS A 229 18.39 17.95 -0.60
C LYS A 229 19.90 18.24 -0.66
N GLU A 230 20.68 17.65 0.23
CA GLU A 230 22.14 17.67 0.18
C GLU A 230 22.66 16.91 -1.05
N ARG A 231 21.96 15.83 -1.44
CA ARG A 231 22.18 15.12 -2.71
C ARG A 231 21.57 15.82 -3.94
N GLU A 232 20.54 16.66 -3.81
CA GLU A 232 19.85 17.41 -4.89
C GLU A 232 20.71 18.48 -5.57
N SER A 233 21.81 18.91 -4.95
CA SER A 233 22.81 19.73 -5.65
C SER A 233 23.33 19.02 -6.93
N GLN A 234 23.09 17.71 -7.04
CA GLN A 234 23.05 16.93 -8.28
C GLN A 234 21.64 16.33 -8.44
N ARG A 235 20.90 16.73 -9.49
CA ARG A 235 19.50 16.31 -9.74
C ARG A 235 19.32 14.78 -9.77
N SER A 236 19.04 14.15 -8.63
CA SER A 236 18.79 12.71 -8.54
C SER A 236 17.34 12.38 -8.93
N SER A 237 17.14 11.24 -9.57
CA SER A 237 15.83 10.68 -9.96
C SER A 237 14.84 10.65 -8.78
N LEU A 238 15.35 10.36 -7.58
CA LEU A 238 14.58 10.28 -6.34
C LEU A 238 14.01 11.62 -5.85
N GLY A 239 14.79 12.71 -5.85
CA GLY A 239 14.29 14.02 -5.40
C GLY A 239 13.11 14.50 -6.27
N LYS A 240 13.23 14.33 -7.58
CA LYS A 240 12.14 14.58 -8.53
C LYS A 240 10.93 13.70 -8.24
N TRP A 241 11.14 12.40 -8.01
CA TRP A 241 10.07 11.46 -7.69
C TRP A 241 9.31 11.86 -6.43
N ILE A 242 10.02 12.27 -5.38
CA ILE A 242 9.42 12.73 -4.12
C ILE A 242 8.57 13.96 -4.39
N LEU A 243 9.10 14.99 -5.05
CA LEU A 243 8.34 16.21 -5.36
C LEU A 243 7.08 15.92 -6.15
N VAL A 244 7.18 15.05 -7.15
CA VAL A 244 6.05 14.62 -7.99
C VAL A 244 4.98 13.89 -7.16
N SER A 245 5.41 12.96 -6.31
CA SER A 245 4.52 12.13 -5.48
C SER A 245 3.85 12.96 -4.37
N THR A 246 4.61 13.81 -3.69
CA THR A 246 4.21 14.42 -2.41
C THR A 246 3.43 15.72 -2.56
N HIS A 247 3.87 16.61 -3.46
CA HIS A 247 3.22 17.89 -3.73
C HIS A 247 1.73 17.71 -4.08
N LYS A 248 1.38 16.51 -4.56
CA LYS A 248 0.05 16.23 -5.10
C LYS A 248 -0.70 15.12 -4.38
N ILE A 249 -0.02 14.17 -3.71
CA ILE A 249 -0.73 13.21 -2.86
C ILE A 249 -1.43 13.90 -1.68
N ILE A 250 -0.79 14.90 -1.09
CA ILE A 250 -1.25 15.53 0.16
C ILE A 250 -1.75 16.98 -0.10
N GLY A 251 -1.59 17.50 -1.32
CA GLY A 251 -1.81 18.92 -1.62
C GLY A 251 -0.90 19.84 -0.80
N TYR A 252 0.25 19.33 -0.35
CA TYR A 252 1.18 19.98 0.56
C TYR A 252 2.56 19.98 -0.07
N ASP A 253 3.25 21.12 -0.09
CA ASP A 253 4.63 21.22 -0.53
C ASP A 253 5.56 20.76 0.60
N PRO A 254 6.28 19.62 0.47
CA PRO A 254 7.18 19.14 1.52
C PRO A 254 8.35 20.07 1.76
N LEU A 255 8.72 20.90 0.77
CA LEU A 255 9.85 21.82 0.89
C LEU A 255 9.57 22.96 1.89
N ARG A 256 8.30 23.23 2.21
CA ARG A 256 7.91 24.18 3.27
C ARG A 256 8.33 23.76 4.68
N PHE A 257 8.69 22.49 4.88
CA PHE A 257 9.23 22.03 6.16
C PHE A 257 10.74 22.24 6.28
N LEU A 258 11.42 22.74 5.24
CA LEU A 258 12.86 22.99 5.23
C LEU A 258 13.23 24.48 5.29
N GLU A 259 12.23 25.36 5.42
CA GLU A 259 12.35 26.80 5.71
C GLU A 259 12.11 27.05 7.21
#